data_AF-P38534-F1
#
_entry.id   AF-P38534-F1
#
_cell.length_a   1.000
_cell.length_b   1.000
_cell.length_c   1.000
_cell.angle_alpha   90.00
_cell.angle_beta   90.00
_cell.angle_gamma   90.00
#
_symmetry.space_group_name_H-M   'P 1'
#
loop_
_entity.id
_entity.type
_entity.pdbx_description
1 polymer ?
#
loop_
_entity_poly.entity_id
_entity_poly.type
_entity_poly.pdbx_seq_one_letter_code
_entity_poly.pdbx_strand_id
1 'polypeptide(L)'
;PEDMDTPRNVYKVSTQNPGSDVAAETAAALAAASIVFKDSDPSYSGKLLHTAMKVFDFADRYRGSYSDSIGSVVCPFYCSYSGHHDELLWGASWIHRASQNRSYLVYIKSNGHILGEDDDGFSASWDDKETGTKVLLVSKSFLERHVEEFQLYKAHSGNYICSLLPGTSNFQGQYTPGGLLYKASESNLQYVTSTTLLLLTYAKYLRTNGGVATCGSSKVTAETLISEAKKQVDYILGNNPAKISYMVGFG
;
A
#
# COMPACT_ATOMS: atom_id res chain seq x y z
N PRO A 1 -1.46 27.72 -12.60
CA PRO A 1 -2.69 27.40 -11.82
C PRO A 1 -3.41 28.64 -11.31
N GLU A 2 -2.63 29.69 -11.08
CA GLU A 2 -2.97 31.01 -10.56
C GLU A 2 -3.96 31.74 -11.46
N ASP A 3 -3.88 31.55 -12.79
CA ASP A 3 -4.71 32.24 -13.79
C ASP A 3 -5.73 31.32 -14.49
N MET A 4 -6.18 30.25 -13.84
CA MET A 4 -7.20 29.37 -14.42
C MET A 4 -8.56 30.09 -14.57
N ASP A 5 -9.09 30.13 -15.79
CA ASP A 5 -10.36 30.77 -16.16
C ASP A 5 -11.48 29.77 -16.50
N THR A 6 -11.22 28.47 -16.33
CA THR A 6 -12.17 27.38 -16.62
C THR A 6 -12.94 26.94 -15.37
N PRO A 7 -14.21 26.49 -15.50
CA PRO A 7 -14.99 25.95 -14.38
C PRO A 7 -14.33 24.74 -13.71
N ARG A 8 -14.35 24.71 -12.37
CA ARG A 8 -13.79 23.62 -11.54
C ARG A 8 -14.91 22.95 -10.75
N ASN A 9 -15.64 22.05 -11.42
CA ASN A 9 -16.78 21.36 -10.83
C ASN A 9 -16.34 20.45 -9.67
N VAL A 10 -17.18 20.37 -8.63
CA VAL A 10 -16.98 19.49 -7.49
C VAL A 10 -17.90 18.29 -7.61
N TYR A 11 -17.32 17.09 -7.50
CA TYR A 11 -18.04 15.82 -7.51
C TYR A 11 -17.90 15.15 -6.14
N LYS A 12 -18.87 14.31 -5.78
CA LYS A 12 -18.89 13.61 -4.50
C LYS A 12 -19.50 12.22 -4.66
N VAL A 13 -19.04 11.31 -3.81
CA VAL A 13 -19.70 10.04 -3.54
C VAL A 13 -20.75 10.24 -2.43
N SER A 14 -21.78 9.40 -2.43
CA SER A 14 -22.92 9.48 -1.53
C SER A 14 -23.54 8.11 -1.32
N THR A 15 -24.55 7.99 -0.46
CA THR A 15 -25.23 6.71 -0.23
C THR A 15 -25.98 6.19 -1.47
N GLN A 16 -26.35 7.08 -2.41
CA GLN A 16 -26.97 6.69 -3.70
C GLN A 16 -25.95 6.45 -4.81
N ASN A 17 -24.73 7.00 -4.66
CA ASN A 17 -23.64 6.92 -5.63
C ASN A 17 -22.37 6.58 -4.84
N PRO A 18 -22.19 5.30 -4.42
CA PRO A 18 -21.12 4.89 -3.52
C PRO A 18 -19.73 5.03 -4.15
N GLY A 19 -18.71 4.95 -3.31
CA GLY A 19 -17.31 4.97 -3.73
C GLY A 19 -16.43 4.50 -2.58
N SER A 20 -16.48 3.20 -2.33
CA SER A 20 -15.83 2.53 -1.21
C SER A 20 -14.32 2.60 -1.29
N ASP A 21 -13.76 2.45 -2.49
CA ASP A 21 -12.34 2.62 -2.78
C ASP A 21 -11.83 3.99 -2.33
N VAL A 22 -12.32 5.08 -2.92
CA VAL A 22 -11.88 6.44 -2.61
C VAL A 22 -12.18 6.81 -1.15
N ALA A 23 -13.30 6.34 -0.60
CA ALA A 23 -13.65 6.59 0.79
C ALA A 23 -12.73 5.81 1.76
N ALA A 24 -12.48 4.53 1.53
CA ALA A 24 -11.62 3.72 2.39
C ALA A 24 -10.14 4.14 2.28
N GLU A 25 -9.67 4.56 1.11
CA GLU A 25 -8.34 5.18 0.96
C GLU A 25 -8.26 6.52 1.72
N THR A 26 -9.31 7.35 1.65
CA THR A 26 -9.38 8.59 2.44
C THR A 26 -9.34 8.28 3.93
N ALA A 27 -10.06 7.24 4.38
CA ALA A 27 -10.04 6.80 5.76
C ALA A 27 -8.65 6.29 6.18
N ALA A 28 -7.98 5.53 5.32
CA ALA A 28 -6.60 5.07 5.53
C ALA A 28 -5.64 6.25 5.72
N ALA A 29 -5.70 7.24 4.82
CA ALA A 29 -4.85 8.44 4.88
C ALA A 29 -5.08 9.25 6.18
N LEU A 30 -6.35 9.47 6.56
CA LEU A 30 -6.70 10.17 7.81
C LEU A 30 -6.22 9.39 9.05
N ALA A 31 -6.38 8.08 9.06
CA ALA A 31 -5.92 7.24 10.16
C ALA A 31 -4.38 7.23 10.26
N ALA A 32 -3.67 7.08 9.13
CA ALA A 32 -2.21 7.15 9.10
C ALA A 32 -1.69 8.52 9.58
N ALA A 33 -2.30 9.61 9.12
CA ALA A 33 -1.96 10.97 9.55
C ALA A 33 -2.21 11.17 11.05
N SER A 34 -3.29 10.60 11.62
CA SER A 34 -3.57 10.72 13.05
C SER A 34 -2.44 10.16 13.93
N ILE A 35 -1.71 9.14 13.45
CA ILE A 35 -0.55 8.58 14.17
C ILE A 35 0.59 9.59 14.19
N VAL A 36 0.84 10.29 13.07
CA VAL A 36 1.92 11.28 12.94
C VAL A 36 1.67 12.50 13.83
N PHE A 37 0.43 12.97 13.90
CA PHE A 37 0.07 14.14 14.70
C PHE A 37 -0.16 13.84 16.19
N LYS A 38 -0.05 12.57 16.62
CA LYS A 38 -0.44 12.14 17.96
C LYS A 38 0.26 12.93 19.08
N ASP A 39 1.55 13.20 18.93
CA ASP A 39 2.35 13.87 19.96
C ASP A 39 2.40 15.40 19.78
N SER A 40 2.35 15.89 18.54
CA SER A 40 2.47 17.31 18.21
C SER A 40 1.15 18.08 18.31
N ASP A 41 0.03 17.45 17.94
CA ASP A 41 -1.32 18.01 18.05
C ASP A 41 -2.35 16.90 18.35
N PRO A 42 -2.50 16.51 19.63
CA PRO A 42 -3.41 15.44 20.04
C PRO A 42 -4.88 15.72 19.67
N SER A 43 -5.30 16.99 19.66
CA SER A 43 -6.67 17.38 19.30
C SER A 43 -6.93 17.12 17.82
N TYR A 44 -6.00 17.55 16.96
CA TYR A 44 -6.10 17.29 15.53
C TYR A 44 -5.98 15.79 15.20
N SER A 45 -5.06 15.08 15.86
CA SER A 45 -4.96 13.61 15.78
C SER A 45 -6.31 12.93 16.07
N GLY A 46 -6.97 13.30 17.17
CA GLY A 46 -8.29 12.79 17.51
C GLY A 46 -9.36 13.09 16.47
N LYS A 47 -9.36 14.31 15.91
CA LYS A 47 -10.28 14.71 14.83
C LYS A 47 -10.08 13.88 13.55
N LEU A 48 -8.82 13.64 13.16
CA LEU A 48 -8.48 12.82 12.00
C LEU A 48 -8.95 11.39 12.17
N LEU A 49 -8.64 10.77 13.32
CA LEU A 49 -9.02 9.39 13.59
C LEU A 49 -10.54 9.20 13.65
N HIS A 50 -11.26 10.11 14.31
CA HIS A 50 -12.72 10.08 14.35
C HIS A 50 -13.34 10.23 12.96
N THR A 51 -12.76 11.09 12.13
CA THR A 51 -13.21 11.27 10.74
C THR A 51 -12.91 10.02 9.92
N ALA A 52 -11.73 9.41 10.06
CA ALA A 52 -11.37 8.16 9.40
C ALA A 52 -12.40 7.05 9.68
N MET A 53 -12.79 6.87 10.93
CA MET A 53 -13.79 5.86 11.33
C MET A 53 -15.15 6.10 10.65
N LYS A 54 -15.61 7.35 10.57
CA LYS A 54 -16.87 7.70 9.89
C LYS A 54 -16.83 7.48 8.38
N VAL A 55 -15.72 7.85 7.75
CA VAL A 55 -15.56 7.69 6.30
C VAL A 55 -15.44 6.21 5.94
N PHE A 56 -14.72 5.42 6.75
CA PHE A 56 -14.65 3.97 6.57
C PHE A 56 -16.01 3.30 6.75
N ASP A 57 -16.77 3.72 7.77
CA ASP A 57 -18.11 3.23 8.00
C ASP A 57 -19.06 3.52 6.83
N PHE A 58 -18.91 4.67 6.17
CA PHE A 58 -19.59 4.95 4.90
C PHE A 58 -19.13 3.99 3.78
N ALA A 59 -17.81 3.82 3.62
CA ALA A 59 -17.22 2.95 2.59
C ALA A 59 -17.70 1.50 2.69
N ASP A 60 -17.74 0.96 3.90
CA ASP A 60 -18.12 -0.44 4.15
C ASP A 60 -19.64 -0.66 4.08
N ARG A 61 -20.46 0.28 4.56
CA ARG A 61 -21.93 0.16 4.51
C ARG A 61 -22.50 0.32 3.10
N TYR A 62 -21.91 1.19 2.28
CA TYR A 62 -22.39 1.49 0.94
C TYR A 62 -21.35 1.05 -0.09
N ARG A 63 -21.30 -0.26 -0.35
CA ARG A 63 -20.27 -0.88 -1.20
C ARG A 63 -20.47 -0.55 -2.69
N GLY A 64 -19.39 -0.11 -3.34
CA GLY A 64 -19.32 0.11 -4.78
C GLY A 64 -18.10 0.96 -5.17
N SER A 65 -17.54 0.74 -6.35
CA SER A 65 -16.39 1.52 -6.81
C SER A 65 -16.80 2.93 -7.23
N TYR A 66 -15.98 3.94 -6.93
CA TYR A 66 -16.34 5.33 -7.28
C TYR A 66 -16.44 5.53 -8.79
N SER A 67 -15.72 4.75 -9.60
CA SER A 67 -15.82 4.79 -11.06
C SER A 67 -17.14 4.25 -11.59
N ASP A 68 -17.90 3.46 -10.82
CA ASP A 68 -19.26 3.08 -11.20
C ASP A 68 -20.23 4.26 -11.01
N SER A 69 -19.99 5.06 -9.98
CA SER A 69 -20.83 6.19 -9.58
C SER A 69 -20.53 7.49 -10.34
N ILE A 70 -19.26 7.80 -10.52
CA ILE A 70 -18.77 9.05 -11.12
C ILE A 70 -17.77 8.79 -12.25
N GLY A 71 -17.82 7.61 -12.87
CA GLY A 71 -16.96 7.20 -13.97
C GLY A 71 -16.85 8.21 -15.11
N SER A 72 -17.96 8.88 -15.46
CA SER A 72 -18.01 9.88 -16.53
C SER A 72 -17.09 11.08 -16.33
N VAL A 73 -16.62 11.33 -15.10
CA VAL A 73 -15.75 12.46 -14.77
C VAL A 73 -14.36 12.05 -14.26
N VAL A 74 -14.17 10.80 -13.84
CA VAL A 74 -12.88 10.30 -13.32
C VAL A 74 -12.13 9.44 -14.34
N CYS A 75 -12.85 8.76 -15.24
CA CYS A 75 -12.26 7.98 -16.33
C CYS A 75 -12.03 8.86 -17.58
N PRO A 76 -10.93 8.64 -18.33
CA PRO A 76 -9.98 7.53 -18.24
C PRO A 76 -8.74 7.79 -17.35
N PHE A 77 -8.79 8.75 -16.41
CA PHE A 77 -7.60 9.16 -15.64
C PHE A 77 -7.31 8.22 -14.46
N TYR A 78 -8.24 8.17 -13.51
CA TYR A 78 -8.17 7.31 -12.35
C TYR A 78 -9.50 6.56 -12.31
N CYS A 79 -9.53 5.35 -12.86
CA CYS A 79 -10.66 4.43 -12.76
C CYS A 79 -10.32 3.36 -11.72
N SER A 80 -11.25 2.94 -10.88
CA SER A 80 -11.01 1.77 -10.05
C SER A 80 -10.95 0.52 -10.94
N TYR A 81 -9.78 -0.10 -11.03
CA TYR A 81 -9.56 -1.32 -11.81
C TYR A 81 -9.49 -2.55 -10.90
N SER A 82 -8.90 -2.42 -9.71
CA SER A 82 -8.84 -3.44 -8.66
C SER A 82 -10.17 -3.65 -7.93
N GLY A 83 -11.08 -2.67 -8.00
CA GLY A 83 -12.30 -2.65 -7.20
C GLY A 83 -12.11 -1.83 -5.92
N HIS A 84 -12.69 -2.29 -4.82
CA HIS A 84 -12.66 -1.59 -3.53
C HIS A 84 -12.32 -2.50 -2.34
N HIS A 85 -12.06 -3.78 -2.60
CA HIS A 85 -11.86 -4.77 -1.55
C HIS A 85 -10.53 -4.55 -0.82
N ASP A 86 -9.48 -4.25 -1.57
CA ASP A 86 -8.15 -3.97 -1.04
C ASP A 86 -8.13 -2.67 -0.23
N GLU A 87 -8.84 -1.61 -0.64
CA GLU A 87 -8.94 -0.39 0.16
C GLU A 87 -9.75 -0.60 1.44
N LEU A 88 -10.78 -1.46 1.43
CA LEU A 88 -11.51 -1.79 2.66
C LEU A 88 -10.58 -2.49 3.68
N LEU A 89 -9.73 -3.43 3.23
CA LEU A 89 -8.74 -4.02 4.13
C LEU A 89 -7.66 -3.01 4.55
N TRP A 90 -7.20 -2.17 3.63
CA TRP A 90 -6.20 -1.13 3.89
C TRP A 90 -6.68 -0.10 4.92
N GLY A 91 -7.88 0.45 4.71
CA GLY A 91 -8.54 1.40 5.60
C GLY A 91 -8.75 0.81 7.00
N ALA A 92 -9.30 -0.41 7.09
CA ALA A 92 -9.46 -1.10 8.36
C ALA A 92 -8.11 -1.31 9.08
N SER A 93 -7.07 -1.66 8.33
CA SER A 93 -5.72 -1.90 8.86
C SER A 93 -5.10 -0.63 9.46
N TRP A 94 -5.22 0.51 8.77
CA TRP A 94 -4.73 1.78 9.29
C TRP A 94 -5.53 2.29 10.48
N ILE A 95 -6.86 2.15 10.46
CA ILE A 95 -7.69 2.55 11.60
C ILE A 95 -7.38 1.65 12.80
N HIS A 96 -7.23 0.35 12.61
CA HIS A 96 -6.80 -0.56 13.68
C HIS A 96 -5.42 -0.17 14.23
N ARG A 97 -4.49 0.25 13.36
CA ARG A 97 -3.17 0.73 13.78
C ARG A 97 -3.24 2.02 14.59
N ALA A 98 -4.08 2.97 14.19
CA ALA A 98 -4.19 4.26 14.85
C ALA A 98 -4.97 4.21 16.17
N SER A 99 -6.08 3.48 16.18
CA SER A 99 -7.03 3.45 17.31
C SER A 99 -6.77 2.36 18.33
N GLN A 100 -6.05 1.30 17.96
CA GLN A 100 -5.95 0.04 18.73
C GLN A 100 -7.32 -0.62 19.01
N ASN A 101 -8.38 -0.19 18.34
CA ASN A 101 -9.71 -0.78 18.51
C ASN A 101 -9.73 -2.19 17.89
N ARG A 102 -10.05 -3.19 18.71
CA ARG A 102 -10.13 -4.60 18.32
C ARG A 102 -11.26 -4.91 17.35
N SER A 103 -12.30 -4.07 17.24
CA SER A 103 -13.37 -4.28 16.25
C SER A 103 -12.83 -4.31 14.82
N TYR A 104 -11.84 -3.47 14.51
CA TYR A 104 -11.21 -3.45 13.18
C TYR A 104 -10.30 -4.66 12.96
N LEU A 105 -9.67 -5.18 14.02
CA LEU A 105 -8.96 -6.47 13.93
C LEU A 105 -9.92 -7.61 13.58
N VAL A 106 -11.08 -7.66 14.25
CA VAL A 106 -12.13 -8.63 13.94
C VAL A 106 -12.61 -8.44 12.49
N TYR A 107 -12.84 -7.19 12.05
CA TYR A 107 -13.22 -6.90 10.68
C TYR A 107 -12.22 -7.45 9.65
N ILE A 108 -10.92 -7.19 9.85
CA ILE A 108 -9.85 -7.67 8.96
C ILE A 108 -9.87 -9.19 8.89
N LYS A 109 -9.97 -9.88 10.03
CA LYS A 109 -10.01 -11.35 10.09
C LYS A 109 -11.26 -11.94 9.45
N SER A 110 -12.41 -11.31 9.66
CA SER A 110 -13.70 -11.83 9.17
C SER A 110 -13.90 -11.57 7.68
N ASN A 111 -13.29 -10.51 7.14
CA ASN A 111 -13.45 -10.14 5.74
C ASN A 111 -12.22 -10.47 4.89
N GLY A 112 -11.07 -10.79 5.48
CA GLY A 112 -9.80 -11.03 4.78
C GLY A 112 -9.94 -11.97 3.59
N HIS A 113 -10.41 -13.19 3.81
CA HIS A 113 -10.65 -14.17 2.75
C HIS A 113 -11.57 -13.66 1.63
N ILE A 114 -12.60 -12.86 1.96
CA ILE A 114 -13.55 -12.32 0.96
C ILE A 114 -12.92 -11.16 0.18
N LEU A 115 -12.01 -10.41 0.82
CA LEU A 115 -11.43 -9.19 0.31
C LEU A 115 -10.02 -9.38 -0.28
N GLY A 116 -9.60 -10.61 -0.58
CA GLY A 116 -8.32 -10.90 -1.27
C GLY A 116 -7.12 -11.19 -0.36
N GLU A 117 -7.34 -11.61 0.89
CA GLU A 117 -6.25 -12.07 1.76
C GLU A 117 -5.47 -13.24 1.14
N ASP A 118 -6.18 -14.18 0.51
CA ASP A 118 -5.62 -15.44 -0.01
C ASP A 118 -4.99 -15.32 -1.40
N ASP A 119 -5.19 -14.19 -2.06
CA ASP A 119 -4.61 -13.93 -3.38
C ASP A 119 -3.14 -13.49 -3.25
N ASP A 120 -2.31 -13.72 -4.26
CA ASP A 120 -0.97 -13.14 -4.30
C ASP A 120 -0.99 -11.85 -5.15
N GLY A 121 -0.97 -10.70 -4.49
CA GLY A 121 -0.73 -9.41 -5.13
C GLY A 121 0.73 -9.24 -5.55
N PHE A 122 0.95 -8.70 -6.75
CA PHE A 122 2.29 -8.43 -7.30
C PHE A 122 2.49 -6.97 -7.72
N SER A 123 1.63 -6.08 -7.25
CA SER A 123 1.68 -4.65 -7.52
C SER A 123 1.41 -3.86 -6.23
N ALA A 124 1.97 -2.67 -6.16
CA ALA A 124 1.64 -1.67 -5.16
C ALA A 124 1.46 -0.35 -5.91
N SER A 125 0.24 0.16 -5.96
CA SER A 125 -0.09 1.36 -6.73
C SER A 125 -1.15 2.20 -6.03
N TRP A 126 -1.58 3.27 -6.71
CA TRP A 126 -2.72 4.06 -6.24
C TRP A 126 -4.04 3.32 -6.38
N ASP A 127 -4.10 2.22 -7.15
CA ASP A 127 -5.30 1.41 -7.44
C ASP A 127 -5.29 0.12 -6.60
N ASP A 128 -4.14 -0.54 -6.41
CA ASP A 128 -4.04 -1.81 -5.67
C ASP A 128 -3.19 -1.70 -4.39
N LYS A 129 -3.82 -1.96 -3.25
CA LYS A 129 -3.26 -1.83 -1.87
C LYS A 129 -3.01 -3.19 -1.23
N GLU A 130 -3.22 -4.29 -1.93
CA GLU A 130 -3.22 -5.63 -1.36
C GLU A 130 -1.85 -5.97 -0.74
N THR A 131 -0.77 -5.75 -1.50
CA THR A 131 0.62 -5.98 -1.05
C THR A 131 1.01 -5.05 0.10
N GLY A 132 0.60 -3.78 0.03
CA GLY A 132 0.83 -2.79 1.08
C GLY A 132 0.15 -3.19 2.38
N THR A 133 -1.10 -3.64 2.31
CA THR A 133 -1.89 -4.11 3.45
C THR A 133 -1.25 -5.31 4.12
N LYS A 134 -0.81 -6.29 3.33
CA LYS A 134 -0.12 -7.49 3.82
C LYS A 134 1.16 -7.12 4.58
N VAL A 135 2.03 -6.30 3.97
CA VAL A 135 3.28 -5.85 4.62
C VAL A 135 3.00 -5.03 5.89
N LEU A 136 1.98 -4.17 5.87
CA LEU A 136 1.56 -3.37 7.03
C LEU A 136 1.11 -4.26 8.20
N LEU A 137 0.23 -5.22 7.96
CA LEU A 137 -0.34 -6.09 8.99
C LEU A 137 0.72 -7.01 9.60
N VAL A 138 1.62 -7.54 8.78
CA VAL A 138 2.76 -8.35 9.24
C VAL A 138 3.70 -7.52 10.13
N SER A 139 3.95 -6.27 9.74
CA SER A 139 4.78 -5.35 10.53
C SER A 139 4.11 -4.98 11.87
N LYS A 140 2.77 -4.88 11.91
CA LYS A 140 2.01 -4.51 13.11
C LYS A 140 1.82 -5.68 14.08
N SER A 141 1.32 -6.80 13.58
CA SER A 141 0.93 -7.99 14.35
C SER A 141 2.03 -8.48 15.30
N PHE A 142 3.29 -8.32 14.90
CA PHE A 142 4.41 -8.71 15.74
C PHE A 142 4.76 -7.67 16.83
N LEU A 143 4.61 -6.37 16.57
CA LEU A 143 4.79 -5.35 17.61
C LEU A 143 3.81 -5.57 18.77
N GLU A 144 2.62 -6.12 18.49
CA GLU A 144 1.57 -6.40 19.47
C GLU A 144 1.58 -7.88 19.96
N ARG A 145 2.57 -8.70 19.56
CA ARG A 145 2.71 -10.14 19.92
C ARG A 145 1.52 -11.04 19.50
N HIS A 146 0.75 -10.66 18.49
CA HIS A 146 -0.38 -11.44 17.96
C HIS A 146 -0.01 -12.21 16.68
N VAL A 147 1.12 -12.91 16.71
CA VAL A 147 1.77 -13.49 15.52
C VAL A 147 0.93 -14.57 14.84
N GLU A 148 0.11 -15.32 15.59
CA GLU A 148 -0.73 -16.39 15.02
C GLU A 148 -1.86 -15.85 14.14
N GLU A 149 -2.37 -14.65 14.41
CA GLU A 149 -3.58 -14.14 13.74
C GLU A 149 -3.32 -13.64 12.31
N PHE A 150 -2.06 -13.48 11.92
CA PHE A 150 -1.66 -12.89 10.64
C PHE A 150 -0.68 -13.78 9.85
N GLN A 151 -0.70 -15.10 10.09
CA GLN A 151 0.19 -16.04 9.39
C GLN A 151 -0.01 -16.04 7.87
N LEU A 152 -1.25 -15.92 7.39
CA LEU A 152 -1.55 -15.83 5.96
C LEU A 152 -0.97 -14.54 5.36
N TYR A 153 -1.26 -13.38 5.96
CA TYR A 153 -0.64 -12.11 5.57
C TYR A 153 0.89 -12.18 5.54
N LYS A 154 1.51 -12.90 6.49
CA LYS A 154 2.96 -13.15 6.51
C LYS A 154 3.42 -14.00 5.33
N ALA A 155 2.69 -15.07 5.01
CA ALA A 155 2.99 -15.94 3.88
C ALA A 155 2.89 -15.16 2.56
N HIS A 156 1.78 -14.46 2.31
CA HIS A 156 1.57 -13.68 1.09
C HIS A 156 2.52 -12.48 0.97
N SER A 157 2.85 -11.81 2.08
CA SER A 157 3.94 -10.82 2.08
C SER A 157 5.27 -11.45 1.69
N GLY A 158 5.56 -12.65 2.21
CA GLY A 158 6.75 -13.41 1.83
C GLY A 158 6.76 -13.72 0.33
N ASN A 159 5.66 -14.21 -0.22
CA ASN A 159 5.51 -14.50 -1.65
C ASN A 159 5.76 -13.25 -2.51
N TYR A 160 5.18 -12.11 -2.14
CA TYR A 160 5.42 -10.84 -2.81
C TYR A 160 6.89 -10.45 -2.78
N ILE A 161 7.56 -10.52 -1.62
CA ILE A 161 8.99 -10.21 -1.53
C ILE A 161 9.83 -11.18 -2.37
N CYS A 162 9.51 -12.47 -2.35
CA CYS A 162 10.18 -13.47 -3.16
C CYS A 162 10.01 -13.22 -4.66
N SER A 163 8.85 -12.72 -5.11
CA SER A 163 8.60 -12.45 -6.52
C SER A 163 9.47 -11.34 -7.09
N LEU A 164 9.97 -10.44 -6.24
CA LEU A 164 10.74 -9.26 -6.64
C LEU A 164 12.24 -9.49 -6.73
N LEU A 165 12.75 -10.58 -6.15
CA LEU A 165 14.19 -10.79 -5.97
C LEU A 165 14.78 -11.75 -7.01
N PRO A 166 15.66 -11.26 -7.91
CA PRO A 166 16.31 -12.11 -8.90
C PRO A 166 17.05 -13.29 -8.26
N GLY A 167 16.89 -14.47 -8.84
CA GLY A 167 17.55 -15.70 -8.40
C GLY A 167 16.81 -16.49 -7.32
N THR A 168 15.69 -15.99 -6.80
CA THR A 168 14.82 -16.78 -5.93
C THR A 168 13.90 -17.71 -6.74
N SER A 169 13.40 -18.78 -6.11
CA SER A 169 12.58 -19.81 -6.76
C SER A 169 11.27 -19.28 -7.36
N ASN A 170 10.73 -18.20 -6.79
CA ASN A 170 9.44 -17.63 -7.16
C ASN A 170 9.58 -16.28 -7.86
N PHE A 171 10.76 -15.97 -8.40
CA PHE A 171 11.01 -14.69 -9.06
C PHE A 171 10.07 -14.50 -10.28
N GLN A 172 9.29 -13.43 -10.26
CA GLN A 172 8.36 -13.05 -11.33
C GLN A 172 8.56 -11.61 -11.81
N GLY A 173 9.33 -10.79 -11.08
CA GLY A 173 9.64 -9.43 -11.46
C GLY A 173 10.41 -9.34 -12.78
N GLN A 174 10.26 -8.23 -13.49
CA GLN A 174 11.06 -7.92 -14.68
C GLN A 174 12.05 -6.82 -14.32
N TYR A 175 13.25 -6.88 -14.90
CA TYR A 175 14.27 -5.85 -14.72
C TYR A 175 14.76 -5.42 -16.10
N THR A 176 15.01 -4.11 -16.25
CA THR A 176 15.67 -3.59 -17.44
C THR A 176 17.12 -4.09 -17.49
N PRO A 177 17.79 -4.06 -18.66
CA PRO A 177 19.21 -4.37 -18.75
C PRO A 177 20.10 -3.49 -17.84
N GLY A 178 19.62 -2.29 -17.46
CA GLY A 178 20.29 -1.40 -16.53
C GLY A 178 20.07 -1.73 -15.05
N GLY A 179 19.24 -2.73 -14.72
CA GLY A 179 18.95 -3.15 -13.35
C GLY A 179 17.77 -2.44 -12.67
N LEU A 180 16.95 -1.70 -13.42
CA LEU A 180 15.72 -1.09 -12.89
C LEU A 180 14.58 -2.10 -12.88
N LEU A 181 13.87 -2.23 -11.76
CA LEU A 181 12.62 -2.99 -11.70
C LEU A 181 11.62 -2.41 -12.72
N TYR A 182 11.04 -3.27 -13.53
CA TYR A 182 10.11 -2.92 -14.61
C TYR A 182 8.76 -3.58 -14.35
N LYS A 183 7.71 -2.77 -14.23
CA LYS A 183 6.34 -3.22 -13.96
C LYS A 183 5.37 -2.75 -15.04
N ALA A 184 5.49 -1.51 -15.50
CA ALA A 184 4.61 -0.93 -16.51
C ALA A 184 5.36 0.04 -17.42
N SER A 185 4.84 0.27 -18.62
CA SER A 185 5.41 1.22 -19.59
C SER A 185 5.24 2.68 -19.16
N GLU A 186 4.09 3.00 -18.58
CA GLU A 186 3.76 4.35 -18.12
C GLU A 186 4.09 4.50 -16.64
N SER A 187 4.78 5.59 -16.28
CA SER A 187 5.10 5.96 -14.90
C SER A 187 5.78 4.85 -14.09
N ASN A 188 6.64 4.03 -14.72
CA ASN A 188 7.28 2.87 -14.09
C ASN A 188 7.94 3.19 -12.73
N LEU A 189 8.55 4.38 -12.60
CA LEU A 189 9.23 4.79 -11.36
C LEU A 189 8.30 4.87 -10.15
N GLN A 190 6.99 5.04 -10.35
CA GLN A 190 6.01 4.94 -9.26
C GLN A 190 5.99 3.52 -8.66
N TYR A 191 5.98 2.49 -9.50
CA TYR A 191 6.00 1.10 -9.05
C TYR A 191 7.34 0.76 -8.39
N VAL A 192 8.44 1.27 -8.95
CA VAL A 192 9.79 1.08 -8.39
C VAL A 192 9.88 1.66 -6.98
N THR A 193 9.43 2.91 -6.81
CA THR A 193 9.49 3.61 -5.51
C THR A 193 8.55 2.99 -4.48
N SER A 194 7.33 2.62 -4.87
CA SER A 194 6.38 1.93 -3.99
C SER A 194 6.91 0.56 -3.55
N THR A 195 7.45 -0.22 -4.49
CA THR A 195 8.08 -1.51 -4.20
C THR A 195 9.28 -1.37 -3.28
N THR A 196 10.15 -0.37 -3.53
CA THR A 196 11.31 -0.06 -2.69
C THR A 196 10.89 0.23 -1.24
N LEU A 197 9.82 1.02 -1.05
CA LEU A 197 9.29 1.32 0.28
C LEU A 197 8.80 0.05 0.99
N LEU A 198 8.10 -0.84 0.28
CA LEU A 198 7.64 -2.12 0.84
C LEU A 198 8.79 -3.06 1.18
N LEU A 199 9.81 -3.16 0.32
CA LEU A 199 11.04 -3.93 0.58
C LEU A 199 11.72 -3.47 1.88
N LEU A 200 11.89 -2.16 2.06
CA LEU A 200 12.50 -1.59 3.27
C LEU A 200 11.63 -1.79 4.52
N THR A 201 10.32 -1.66 4.38
CA THR A 201 9.37 -1.90 5.48
C THR A 201 9.43 -3.36 5.94
N TYR A 202 9.42 -4.30 4.99
CA TYR A 202 9.54 -5.72 5.29
C TYR A 202 10.92 -6.09 5.84
N ALA A 203 11.99 -5.44 5.37
CA ALA A 203 13.34 -5.61 5.93
C ALA A 203 13.41 -5.19 7.41
N LYS A 204 12.75 -4.09 7.77
CA LYS A 204 12.64 -3.65 9.17
C LYS A 204 11.89 -4.68 10.02
N TYR A 205 10.83 -5.27 9.49
CA TYR A 205 10.13 -6.39 10.12
C TYR A 205 11.07 -7.59 10.35
N LEU A 206 11.82 -8.02 9.32
CA LEU A 206 12.75 -9.15 9.44
C LEU A 206 13.82 -8.91 10.51
N ARG A 207 14.42 -7.72 10.56
CA ARG A 207 15.41 -7.35 11.60
C ARG A 207 14.86 -7.40 13.00
N THR A 208 13.66 -6.86 13.19
CA THR A 208 13.03 -6.80 14.52
C THR A 208 12.69 -8.20 15.05
N ASN A 209 12.50 -9.16 14.15
CA ASN A 209 11.99 -10.49 14.49
C ASN A 209 13.04 -11.60 14.38
N GLY A 210 14.31 -11.25 14.10
CA GLY A 210 15.39 -12.22 13.90
C GLY A 210 15.11 -13.22 12.77
N GLY A 211 14.28 -12.83 11.80
CA GLY A 211 13.71 -13.72 10.79
C GLY A 211 14.39 -13.62 9.43
N VAL A 212 14.14 -14.64 8.61
CA VAL A 212 14.40 -14.63 7.17
C VAL A 212 13.09 -14.92 6.44
N ALA A 213 12.91 -14.33 5.26
CA ALA A 213 11.89 -14.79 4.33
C ALA A 213 12.42 -16.05 3.62
N THR A 214 11.56 -17.06 3.46
CA THR A 214 11.90 -18.30 2.77
C THR A 214 11.27 -18.28 1.39
N CYS A 215 12.09 -18.23 0.35
CA CYS A 215 11.71 -18.21 -1.05
C CYS A 215 12.09 -19.54 -1.70
N GLY A 216 11.31 -20.58 -1.44
CA GLY A 216 11.66 -21.96 -1.81
C GLY A 216 12.93 -22.41 -1.08
N SER A 217 13.98 -22.71 -1.83
CA SER A 217 15.30 -23.08 -1.28
C SER A 217 16.15 -21.88 -0.84
N SER A 218 15.77 -20.67 -1.25
CA SER A 218 16.53 -19.45 -0.95
C SER A 218 16.06 -18.80 0.34
N LYS A 219 17.01 -18.34 1.15
CA LYS A 219 16.74 -17.51 2.33
C LYS A 219 17.04 -16.06 2.02
N VAL A 220 16.08 -15.20 2.28
CA VAL A 220 16.17 -13.76 2.05
C VAL A 220 16.28 -13.06 3.40
N THR A 221 17.36 -12.30 3.56
CA THR A 221 17.66 -11.52 4.77
C THR A 221 17.19 -10.08 4.61
N ALA A 222 17.09 -9.35 5.72
CA ALA A 222 16.82 -7.92 5.67
C ALA A 222 17.89 -7.16 4.86
N GLU A 223 19.15 -7.57 4.96
CA GLU A 223 20.28 -6.99 4.23
C GLU A 223 20.12 -7.17 2.72
N THR A 224 19.62 -8.33 2.29
CA THR A 224 19.29 -8.59 0.88
C THR A 224 18.22 -7.61 0.38
N LEU A 225 17.16 -7.41 1.16
CA LEU A 225 16.07 -6.49 0.80
C LEU A 225 16.52 -5.03 0.76
N ILE A 226 17.33 -4.61 1.75
CA ILE A 226 17.89 -3.27 1.80
C ILE A 226 18.83 -3.03 0.62
N SER A 227 19.67 -4.02 0.28
CA SER A 227 20.56 -3.93 -0.88
C SER A 227 19.77 -3.77 -2.17
N GLU A 228 18.70 -4.54 -2.37
CA GLU A 228 17.89 -4.43 -3.58
C GLU A 228 17.16 -3.09 -3.65
N ALA A 229 16.50 -2.68 -2.56
CA ALA A 229 15.89 -1.36 -2.47
C ALA A 229 16.88 -0.23 -2.77
N LYS A 230 18.11 -0.32 -2.24
CA LYS A 230 19.16 0.65 -2.50
C LYS A 230 19.53 0.71 -3.98
N LYS A 231 19.68 -0.41 -4.69
CA LYS A 231 19.96 -0.41 -6.14
C LYS A 231 18.88 0.34 -6.91
N GLN A 232 17.62 0.14 -6.55
CA GLN A 232 16.50 0.81 -7.21
C GLN A 232 16.52 2.33 -6.97
N VAL A 233 16.78 2.77 -5.74
CA VAL A 233 16.94 4.20 -5.41
C VAL A 233 18.16 4.79 -6.11
N ASP A 234 19.30 4.11 -6.07
CA ASP A 234 20.53 4.58 -6.71
C ASP A 234 20.33 4.71 -8.23
N TYR A 235 19.59 3.78 -8.87
CA TYR A 235 19.23 3.89 -10.28
C TYR A 235 18.45 5.17 -10.56
N ILE A 236 17.43 5.47 -9.74
CA ILE A 236 16.62 6.69 -9.87
C ILE A 236 17.49 7.95 -9.73
N LEU A 237 18.47 7.92 -8.83
CA LEU A 237 19.32 9.06 -8.50
C LEU A 237 20.58 9.21 -9.37
N GLY A 238 20.77 8.36 -10.38
CA GLY A 238 21.83 8.54 -11.38
C GLY A 238 22.75 7.34 -11.62
N ASN A 239 22.68 6.29 -10.80
CA ASN A 239 23.41 5.05 -11.04
C ASN A 239 22.69 4.15 -12.05
N ASN A 240 22.47 4.69 -13.24
CA ASN A 240 21.85 4.02 -14.38
C ASN A 240 22.75 4.13 -15.62
N PRO A 241 22.47 3.38 -16.71
CA PRO A 241 23.28 3.44 -17.93
C PRO A 241 23.40 4.83 -18.56
N ALA A 242 22.40 5.69 -18.38
CA ALA A 242 22.40 7.06 -18.90
C ALA A 242 23.19 8.04 -18.03
N LYS A 243 23.56 7.68 -16.78
CA LYS A 243 24.27 8.52 -15.82
C LYS A 243 23.56 9.84 -15.52
N ILE A 244 22.22 9.83 -15.52
CA ILE A 244 21.38 10.99 -15.20
C ILE A 244 20.43 10.68 -14.06
N SER A 245 20.15 11.67 -13.22
CA SER A 245 19.08 11.57 -12.22
C SER A 245 17.71 11.71 -12.89
N TYR A 246 16.74 10.92 -12.40
CA TYR A 246 15.33 11.05 -12.76
C TYR A 246 14.53 11.89 -11.76
N MET A 247 15.19 12.50 -10.77
CA MET A 247 14.58 13.44 -9.83
C MET A 247 14.84 14.87 -10.28
N VAL A 248 13.77 15.62 -10.57
CA VAL A 248 13.87 17.02 -11.01
C VAL A 248 14.59 17.86 -9.97
N GLY A 249 15.61 18.61 -10.40
CA GLY A 249 16.39 19.48 -9.52
C GLY A 249 17.42 18.77 -8.65
N PHE A 250 17.73 17.50 -8.94
CA PHE A 250 18.74 16.71 -8.23
C PHE A 250 19.65 15.98 -9.23
N GLY A 251 20.96 15.92 -8.97
CA GLY A 251 21.93 15.14 -9.75
C GLY A 251 23.08 15.95 -10.34
#